data_AF-A0A1V5ALX7-F1
#
_entry.id   AF-A0A1V5ALX7-F1
#
_cell.length_a   1.000
_cell.length_b   1.000
_cell.length_c   1.000
_cell.angle_alpha   90.00
_cell.angle_beta   90.00
_cell.angle_gamma   90.00
#
_symmetry.space_group_name_H-M   'P 1'
#
loop_
_entity.id
_entity.type
_entity.pdbx_description
1 polymer ?
#
loop_
_entity_poly.entity_id
_entity_poly.type
_entity_poly.pdbx_seq_one_letter_code
_entity_poly.pdbx_strand_id
1 'polypeptide(L)'
;MYVSFTDPEIRDELIKWWRSLDISRGDRAELRRCHSHLNVAFTPAYHRLRRALATYGPLKDGNLAVVAGVLSHVKTYSPGFFPVQMASLDSADRKKAKVSGLRFRRLLKIDGADPDKLYGSMIRVVHLLGDDVDIPSLANGIYWWNERTKKDWAFAYYEHAPREEL
;
A
#
# COMPACT_ATOMS: atom_id res chain seq x y z
N MET A 1 2.31 22.11 -0.08
CA MET A 1 1.92 20.90 0.68
C MET A 1 2.09 19.71 -0.24
N TYR A 2 2.67 18.58 0.21
CA TYR A 2 2.74 17.38 -0.64
C TYR A 2 1.37 16.71 -0.73
N VAL A 3 1.18 15.92 -1.78
CA VAL A 3 -0.01 15.08 -1.97
C VAL A 3 -0.29 14.18 -0.76
N SER A 4 -1.56 14.05 -0.40
CA SER A 4 -2.06 13.13 0.63
C SER A 4 -3.21 12.30 0.09
N PHE A 5 -3.18 10.98 0.25
CA PHE A 5 -4.27 10.11 -0.22
C PHE A 5 -5.50 10.11 0.71
N THR A 6 -5.47 10.93 1.76
CA THR A 6 -6.64 11.26 2.57
C THR A 6 -7.51 12.35 1.93
N ASP A 7 -6.96 13.09 0.96
CA ASP A 7 -7.71 14.08 0.21
C ASP A 7 -8.68 13.36 -0.77
N PRO A 8 -9.99 13.72 -0.79
CA PRO A 8 -10.96 13.06 -1.65
C PRO A 8 -10.64 13.11 -3.15
N GLU A 9 -10.13 14.23 -3.67
CA GLU A 9 -9.88 14.39 -5.10
C GLU A 9 -8.68 13.53 -5.53
N ILE A 10 -7.63 13.53 -4.70
CA ILE A 10 -6.41 12.73 -4.92
C ILE A 10 -6.74 11.23 -4.82
N ARG A 11 -7.57 10.85 -3.85
CA ARG A 11 -8.07 9.48 -3.70
C ARG A 11 -8.78 9.01 -4.96
N ASP A 12 -9.69 9.82 -5.47
CA ASP A 12 -10.51 9.44 -6.61
C ASP A 12 -9.64 9.30 -7.87
N GLU A 13 -8.63 10.16 -8.06
CA GLU A 13 -7.67 10.03 -9.16
C GLU A 13 -6.79 8.77 -9.02
N LEU A 14 -6.37 8.41 -7.79
CA LEU A 14 -5.64 7.16 -7.53
C LEU A 14 -6.49 5.93 -7.88
N ILE A 15 -7.76 5.90 -7.44
CA ILE A 15 -8.68 4.79 -7.70
C ILE A 15 -8.97 4.68 -9.20
N LYS A 16 -9.17 5.81 -9.87
CA LYS A 16 -9.37 5.87 -11.33
C LYS A 16 -8.15 5.33 -12.08
N TRP A 17 -6.95 5.72 -11.69
CA TRP A 17 -5.71 5.17 -12.26
C TRP A 17 -5.63 3.66 -12.03
N TRP A 18 -5.86 3.18 -10.80
CA TRP A 18 -5.81 1.74 -10.49
C TRP A 18 -6.82 0.93 -11.31
N ARG A 19 -8.07 1.40 -11.44
CA ARG A 19 -9.10 0.77 -12.28
C ARG A 19 -8.69 0.71 -13.76
N SER A 20 -7.99 1.74 -14.26
CA SER A 20 -7.52 1.75 -15.65
C SER A 20 -6.53 0.61 -15.96
N LEU A 21 -5.84 0.06 -14.95
CA LEU A 21 -4.96 -1.10 -15.11
C LEU A 21 -5.70 -2.38 -15.51
N ASP A 22 -7.01 -2.49 -15.24
CA ASP A 22 -7.82 -3.64 -15.67
C ASP A 22 -8.22 -3.56 -17.14
N ILE A 23 -8.30 -2.34 -17.67
CA ILE A 23 -8.48 -2.08 -19.10
C ILE A 23 -7.15 -2.34 -19.82
N SER A 24 -6.06 -1.80 -19.30
CA SER A 24 -4.71 -2.00 -19.83
C SER A 24 -3.96 -3.13 -19.13
N ARG A 25 -4.43 -4.38 -19.31
CA ARG A 25 -3.85 -5.56 -18.62
C ARG A 25 -2.35 -5.74 -18.82
N GLY A 26 -1.81 -5.27 -19.95
CA GLY A 26 -0.37 -5.24 -20.22
C GLY A 26 0.41 -4.37 -19.22
N ASP A 27 -0.10 -3.17 -18.92
CA ASP A 27 0.50 -2.26 -17.93
C ASP A 27 0.48 -2.87 -16.53
N ARG A 28 -0.63 -3.52 -16.16
CA ARG A 28 -0.73 -4.24 -14.87
C ARG A 28 0.30 -5.36 -14.78
N ALA A 29 0.47 -6.12 -15.87
CA ALA A 29 1.44 -7.21 -15.93
C ALA A 29 2.89 -6.71 -15.91
N GLU A 30 3.18 -5.59 -16.57
CA GLU A 30 4.49 -4.93 -16.54
C GLU A 30 4.84 -4.49 -15.11
N LEU A 31 3.95 -3.75 -14.45
CA LEU A 31 4.15 -3.30 -13.06
C LEU A 31 4.38 -4.47 -12.09
N ARG A 32 3.62 -5.56 -12.20
CA ARG A 32 3.78 -6.77 -11.35
C ARG A 32 5.12 -7.48 -11.55
N ARG A 33 5.80 -7.27 -12.68
CA ARG A 33 7.12 -7.85 -12.97
C ARG A 33 8.26 -6.97 -12.47
N CYS A 34 7.98 -5.75 -11.99
CA CYS A 34 8.99 -4.89 -11.39
C CYS A 34 9.40 -5.44 -10.02
N HIS A 35 10.71 -5.53 -9.79
CA HIS A 35 11.31 -6.03 -8.54
C HIS A 35 11.85 -4.91 -7.63
N SER A 36 11.74 -3.66 -8.06
CA SER A 36 12.20 -2.47 -7.34
C SER A 36 11.36 -1.25 -7.71
N HIS A 37 11.35 -0.24 -6.85
CA HIS A 37 10.68 1.03 -7.12
C HIS A 37 11.26 1.75 -8.36
N LEU A 38 12.57 1.59 -8.62
CA LEU A 38 13.22 2.14 -9.82
C LEU A 38 12.66 1.51 -11.10
N ASN A 39 12.47 0.18 -11.13
CA ASN A 39 11.89 -0.49 -12.29
C ASN A 39 10.44 -0.02 -12.53
N VAL A 40 9.68 0.23 -11.47
CA VAL A 40 8.33 0.81 -11.58
C VAL A 40 8.40 2.22 -12.18
N ALA A 41 9.37 3.02 -11.76
CA ALA A 41 9.54 4.40 -12.23
C ALA A 41 9.83 4.50 -13.74
N PHE A 42 10.31 3.42 -14.38
CA PHE A 42 10.53 3.37 -15.83
C PHE A 42 9.29 2.96 -16.64
N THR A 43 8.18 2.62 -15.98
CA THR A 43 6.96 2.18 -16.68
C THR A 43 6.10 3.36 -17.14
N PRO A 44 5.47 3.30 -18.32
CA PRO A 44 4.51 4.31 -18.77
C PRO A 44 3.31 4.46 -17.81
N ALA A 45 2.89 3.35 -17.19
CA ALA A 45 1.78 3.31 -16.26
C ALA A 45 2.01 4.16 -15.01
N TYR A 46 3.22 4.12 -14.44
CA TYR A 46 3.63 4.99 -13.35
C TYR A 46 3.61 6.46 -13.77
N HIS A 47 4.15 6.81 -14.94
CA HIS A 47 4.18 8.19 -15.39
C HIS A 47 2.78 8.79 -15.62
N ARG A 48 1.78 7.97 -16.00
CA ARG A 48 0.38 8.43 -16.07
C ARG A 48 -0.16 8.78 -14.68
N LEU A 49 0.07 7.95 -13.66
CA LEU A 49 -0.30 8.27 -12.27
C LEU A 49 0.37 9.55 -11.82
N ARG A 50 1.69 9.64 -11.99
CA ARG A 50 2.49 10.78 -11.58
C ARG A 50 2.00 12.08 -12.21
N ARG A 51 1.73 12.09 -13.53
CA ARG A 51 1.19 13.28 -14.21
C ARG A 51 -0.17 13.69 -13.66
N ALA A 52 -1.05 12.73 -13.38
CA ALA A 52 -2.37 13.01 -12.82
C ALA A 52 -2.29 13.58 -11.40
N LEU A 53 -1.39 13.08 -10.55
CA LEU A 53 -1.25 13.57 -9.18
C LEU A 53 -0.44 14.87 -9.06
N ALA A 54 0.45 15.16 -10.01
CA ALA A 54 1.28 16.37 -9.98
C ALA A 54 0.48 17.68 -10.06
N THR A 55 -0.77 17.63 -10.53
CA THR A 55 -1.66 18.80 -10.55
C THR A 55 -2.13 19.22 -9.16
N TYR A 56 -2.06 18.31 -8.18
CA TYR A 56 -2.48 18.53 -6.80
C TYR A 56 -1.34 18.99 -5.88
N GLY A 57 -0.08 18.91 -6.35
CA GLY A 57 1.07 19.40 -5.60
C GLY A 57 2.36 18.59 -5.83
N PRO A 58 3.43 18.93 -5.10
CA PRO A 58 4.70 18.21 -5.17
C PRO A 58 4.56 16.74 -4.74
N LEU A 59 5.35 15.89 -5.40
CA LEU A 59 5.33 14.44 -5.25
C LEU A 59 6.65 13.91 -4.66
N LYS A 60 6.54 12.85 -3.87
CA LYS A 60 7.67 12.00 -3.46
C LYS A 60 7.79 10.86 -4.48
N ASP A 61 8.51 11.11 -5.57
CA ASP A 61 8.53 10.22 -6.75
C ASP A 61 8.93 8.77 -6.40
N GLY A 62 9.96 8.56 -5.57
CA GLY A 62 10.37 7.22 -5.13
C GLY A 62 9.26 6.48 -4.37
N ASN A 63 8.62 7.15 -3.41
CA ASN A 63 7.54 6.56 -2.62
C ASN A 63 6.29 6.32 -3.47
N LEU A 64 6.00 7.21 -4.43
CA LEU A 64 4.88 7.03 -5.36
C LEU A 64 5.11 5.81 -6.27
N ALA A 65 6.36 5.53 -6.66
CA ALA A 65 6.68 4.33 -7.43
C ALA A 65 6.45 3.05 -6.61
N VAL A 66 6.79 3.05 -5.30
CA VAL A 66 6.44 1.95 -4.39
C VAL A 66 4.91 1.77 -4.34
N VAL A 67 4.14 2.85 -4.18
CA VAL A 67 2.66 2.82 -4.20
C VAL A 67 2.16 2.18 -5.49
N ALA A 68 2.59 2.68 -6.65
CA ALA A 68 2.11 2.21 -7.95
C ALA A 68 2.38 0.71 -8.16
N GLY A 69 3.59 0.26 -7.84
CA GLY A 69 3.94 -1.14 -7.99
C GLY A 69 3.15 -2.03 -7.02
N VAL A 70 3.00 -1.65 -5.74
CA VAL A 70 2.22 -2.43 -4.76
C VAL A 70 0.75 -2.51 -5.18
N LEU A 71 0.14 -1.39 -5.57
CA LEU A 71 -1.27 -1.34 -5.97
C LEU A 71 -1.57 -2.18 -7.23
N SER A 72 -0.57 -2.44 -8.07
CA SER A 72 -0.74 -3.34 -9.21
C SER A 72 -1.10 -4.78 -8.78
N HIS A 73 -0.72 -5.20 -7.57
CA HIS A 73 -1.05 -6.50 -6.98
C HIS A 73 -2.46 -6.56 -6.38
N VAL A 74 -3.06 -5.41 -6.05
CA VAL A 74 -4.43 -5.32 -5.53
C VAL A 74 -5.43 -5.67 -6.63
N LYS A 75 -6.32 -6.62 -6.35
CA LYS A 75 -7.38 -7.09 -7.27
C LYS A 75 -8.73 -6.46 -6.95
N THR A 76 -9.04 -6.29 -5.67
CA THR A 76 -10.32 -5.76 -5.21
C THR A 76 -10.08 -4.57 -4.30
N TYR A 77 -10.89 -3.53 -4.48
CA TYR A 77 -10.93 -2.39 -3.56
C TYR A 77 -12.03 -2.62 -2.53
N SER A 78 -11.64 -2.79 -1.27
CA SER A 78 -12.55 -2.86 -0.13
C SER A 78 -12.28 -1.70 0.83
N PRO A 79 -13.22 -0.74 0.95
CA PRO A 79 -13.08 0.41 1.84
C PRO A 79 -12.81 0.00 3.30
N GLY A 80 -11.90 0.72 3.96
CA GLY A 80 -11.55 0.47 5.36
C GLY A 80 -10.27 1.17 5.77
N PHE A 81 -9.59 0.63 6.78
CA PHE A 81 -8.27 1.08 7.18
C PHE A 81 -7.29 -0.09 7.13
N PHE A 82 -6.20 0.07 6.37
CA PHE A 82 -5.29 -1.03 6.05
C PHE A 82 -4.69 -1.74 7.28
N PRO A 83 -4.27 -1.03 8.35
CA PRO A 83 -3.85 -1.69 9.60
C PRO A 83 -4.94 -2.54 10.27
N VAL A 84 -6.20 -2.10 10.21
CA VAL A 84 -7.34 -2.85 10.75
C VAL A 84 -7.62 -4.08 9.89
N GLN A 85 -7.46 -3.98 8.57
CA GLN A 85 -7.56 -5.14 7.66
C GLN A 85 -6.49 -6.18 7.97
N MET A 86 -5.25 -5.75 8.31
CA MET A 86 -4.18 -6.64 8.80
C MET A 86 -4.53 -7.35 10.12
N ALA A 87 -5.18 -6.63 11.04
CA ALA A 87 -5.59 -7.14 12.35
C ALA A 87 -6.84 -8.03 12.31
N SER A 88 -7.64 -7.97 11.24
CA SER A 88 -8.86 -8.76 11.09
C SER A 88 -8.60 -10.27 11.19
N LEU A 89 -9.59 -11.02 11.69
CA LEU A 89 -9.45 -12.47 11.91
C LEU A 89 -9.25 -13.22 10.60
N ASP A 90 -8.34 -14.20 10.64
CA ASP A 90 -8.14 -15.13 9.56
C ASP A 90 -9.35 -16.07 9.43
N SER A 91 -9.79 -16.32 8.20
CA SER A 91 -10.95 -17.18 7.92
C SER A 91 -10.65 -18.66 8.16
N ALA A 92 -9.39 -19.08 7.99
CA ALA A 92 -8.93 -20.45 8.25
C ALA A 92 -8.59 -20.67 9.73
N ASP A 93 -8.07 -19.64 10.42
CA ASP A 93 -7.80 -19.69 11.87
C ASP A 93 -8.38 -18.45 12.57
N ARG A 94 -9.65 -18.54 12.99
CA ARG A 94 -10.39 -17.46 13.68
C ARG A 94 -9.79 -17.03 15.02
N LYS A 95 -8.66 -17.61 15.44
CA LYS A 95 -7.93 -17.20 16.64
C LYS A 95 -6.76 -16.27 16.33
N LYS A 96 -6.37 -16.12 15.06
CA LYS A 96 -5.22 -15.31 14.62
C LYS A 96 -5.65 -14.18 13.69
N ALA A 97 -4.88 -13.09 13.69
CA ALA A 97 -5.01 -12.05 12.69
C ALA A 97 -4.49 -12.53 11.32
N LYS A 98 -5.05 -12.02 10.22
CA LYS A 98 -4.60 -12.30 8.84
C LYS A 98 -3.10 -12.00 8.66
N VAL A 99 -2.61 -10.94 9.31
CA VAL A 99 -1.19 -10.68 9.47
C VAL A 99 -0.86 -10.83 10.94
N SER A 100 0.00 -11.79 11.30
CA SER A 100 0.41 -11.98 12.69
C SER A 100 1.26 -10.83 13.24
N GLY A 101 1.26 -10.67 14.56
CA GLY A 101 1.99 -9.61 15.26
C GLY A 101 3.48 -9.64 14.94
N LEU A 102 4.08 -10.82 14.84
CA LEU A 102 5.49 -10.95 14.44
C LEU A 102 5.76 -10.38 13.03
N ARG A 103 4.88 -10.63 12.05
CA ARG A 103 5.03 -10.10 10.68
C ARG A 103 4.82 -8.60 10.67
N PHE A 104 3.81 -8.12 11.39
CA PHE A 104 3.52 -6.71 11.51
C PHE A 104 4.67 -5.95 12.19
N ARG A 105 5.23 -6.46 13.30
CA ARG A 105 6.44 -5.91 13.94
C ARG A 105 7.63 -5.83 12.99
N ARG A 106 7.85 -6.85 12.15
CA ARG A 106 8.91 -6.83 11.13
C ARG A 106 8.65 -5.77 10.06
N LEU A 107 7.40 -5.55 9.67
CA LEU A 107 7.00 -4.48 8.75
C LEU A 107 7.36 -3.11 9.33
N LEU A 108 6.96 -2.82 10.58
CA LEU A 108 7.24 -1.53 11.24
C LEU A 108 8.73 -1.22 11.38
N LYS A 109 9.57 -2.26 11.50
CA LYS A 109 11.05 -2.13 11.56
C LYS A 109 11.71 -1.78 10.23
N ILE A 110 10.96 -1.74 9.12
CA ILE A 110 11.52 -1.31 7.83
C ILE A 110 11.77 0.19 7.87
N ASP A 111 13.00 0.58 7.53
CA ASP A 111 13.40 1.97 7.38
C ASP A 111 12.70 2.58 6.16
N GLY A 112 12.18 3.80 6.31
CA GLY A 112 11.59 4.54 5.19
C GLY A 112 12.62 4.94 4.12
N ALA A 113 13.92 4.91 4.46
CA ALA A 113 15.02 5.08 3.51
C ALA A 113 15.33 3.81 2.69
N ASP A 114 14.66 2.68 2.96
CA ASP A 114 14.80 1.42 2.21
C ASP A 114 13.49 1.07 1.45
N PRO A 115 13.22 1.77 0.32
CA PRO A 115 11.97 1.63 -0.42
C PRO A 115 11.77 0.24 -1.03
N ASP A 116 12.85 -0.47 -1.39
CA ASP A 116 12.74 -1.80 -2.02
C ASP A 116 12.37 -2.88 -0.99
N LYS A 117 12.90 -2.79 0.24
CA LYS A 117 12.46 -3.66 1.33
C LYS A 117 11.01 -3.40 1.72
N LEU A 118 10.60 -2.14 1.76
CA LEU A 118 9.20 -1.76 1.98
C LEU A 118 8.30 -2.32 0.87
N TYR A 119 8.70 -2.11 -0.39
CA TYR A 119 8.01 -2.58 -1.59
C TYR A 119 7.69 -4.08 -1.54
N GLY A 120 8.72 -4.91 -1.38
CA GLY A 120 8.54 -6.36 -1.31
C GLY A 120 7.74 -6.81 -0.08
N SER A 121 7.85 -6.11 1.04
CA SER A 121 7.11 -6.46 2.26
C SER A 121 5.62 -6.13 2.14
N MET A 122 5.29 -4.98 1.54
CA MET A 122 3.91 -4.56 1.32
C MET A 122 3.18 -5.46 0.31
N ILE A 123 3.84 -5.88 -0.78
CA ILE A 123 3.27 -6.87 -1.72
C ILE A 123 2.88 -8.16 -0.99
N ARG A 124 3.74 -8.67 -0.10
CA ARG A 124 3.46 -9.88 0.69
C ARG A 124 2.25 -9.67 1.61
N VAL A 125 2.12 -8.51 2.24
CA VAL A 125 0.97 -8.18 3.08
C VAL A 125 -0.31 -8.13 2.26
N VAL A 126 -0.31 -7.49 1.09
CA VAL A 126 -1.47 -7.47 0.17
C VAL A 126 -1.92 -8.89 -0.17
N HIS A 127 -0.98 -9.80 -0.47
CA HIS A 127 -1.28 -11.20 -0.74
C HIS A 127 -1.84 -11.95 0.48
N LEU A 128 -1.34 -11.69 1.69
CA LEU A 128 -1.91 -12.25 2.93
C LEU A 128 -3.35 -11.80 3.17
N LEU A 129 -3.71 -10.62 2.68
CA LEU A 129 -5.07 -10.09 2.74
C LEU A 129 -5.97 -10.58 1.60
N GLY A 130 -5.47 -11.43 0.70
CA GLY A 130 -6.22 -11.98 -0.43
C GLY A 130 -6.36 -11.01 -1.60
N ASP A 131 -5.44 -10.05 -1.74
CA ASP A 131 -5.45 -9.01 -2.78
C ASP A 131 -6.66 -8.05 -2.71
N ASP A 132 -7.35 -8.03 -1.57
CA ASP A 132 -8.57 -7.26 -1.31
C ASP A 132 -8.36 -6.31 -0.12
N VAL A 133 -8.12 -5.03 -0.41
CA VAL A 133 -7.62 -4.05 0.56
C VAL A 133 -8.14 -2.64 0.30
N ASP A 134 -8.03 -1.77 1.30
CA ASP A 134 -8.28 -0.35 1.15
C ASP A 134 -7.10 0.33 0.43
N ILE A 135 -7.33 0.74 -0.82
CA ILE A 135 -6.31 1.35 -1.69
C ILE A 135 -5.78 2.68 -1.13
N PRO A 136 -6.64 3.65 -0.73
CA PRO A 136 -6.16 4.95 -0.28
C PRO A 136 -5.36 4.88 1.03
N SER A 137 -5.81 4.07 1.99
CA SER A 137 -5.12 3.84 3.25
C SER A 137 -3.75 3.19 3.05
N LEU A 138 -3.68 2.16 2.19
CA LEU A 138 -2.43 1.51 1.81
C LEU A 138 -1.47 2.50 1.13
N ALA A 139 -1.97 3.24 0.14
CA ALA A 139 -1.19 4.23 -0.59
C ALA A 139 -0.64 5.32 0.35
N ASN A 140 -1.48 5.84 1.24
CA ASN A 140 -1.07 6.86 2.21
C ASN A 140 0.02 6.36 3.15
N GLY A 141 -0.12 5.13 3.66
CA GLY A 141 0.86 4.54 4.56
C GLY A 141 2.21 4.34 3.88
N ILE A 142 2.23 3.76 2.69
CA ILE A 142 3.47 3.58 1.91
C ILE A 142 4.09 4.94 1.58
N TYR A 143 3.29 5.88 1.09
CA TYR A 143 3.76 7.18 0.64
C TYR A 143 4.40 8.00 1.76
N TRP A 144 3.85 7.89 2.97
CA TRP A 144 4.32 8.58 4.17
C TRP A 144 5.03 7.66 5.16
N TRP A 145 5.65 6.56 4.72
CA TRP A 145 6.26 5.58 5.62
C TRP A 145 7.36 6.18 6.52
N ASN A 146 6.95 6.65 7.70
CA ASN A 146 7.75 7.38 8.68
C ASN A 146 7.27 7.02 10.10
N GLU A 147 7.92 7.55 11.12
CA GLU A 147 7.60 7.21 12.52
C GLU A 147 6.16 7.56 12.94
N ARG A 148 5.56 8.62 12.38
CA ARG A 148 4.15 8.95 12.63
C ARG A 148 3.25 7.86 12.05
N THR A 149 3.41 7.55 10.77
CA THR A 149 2.62 6.51 10.09
C THR A 149 2.76 5.16 10.78
N LYS A 150 3.98 4.76 11.16
CA LYS A 150 4.25 3.50 11.87
C LYS A 150 3.55 3.47 13.24
N LYS A 151 3.58 4.57 13.99
CA LYS A 151 2.90 4.69 15.29
C LYS A 151 1.38 4.58 15.13
N ASP A 152 0.80 5.30 14.17
CA ASP A 152 -0.64 5.28 13.90
C ASP A 152 -1.09 3.87 13.46
N TRP A 153 -0.31 3.22 12.62
CA TRP A 153 -0.55 1.82 12.22
C TRP A 153 -0.45 0.87 13.40
N ALA A 154 0.53 1.06 14.29
CA ALA A 154 0.72 0.20 15.46
C ALA A 154 -0.48 0.27 16.41
N PHE A 155 -0.95 1.48 16.74
CA PHE A 155 -2.13 1.65 17.58
C PHE A 155 -3.36 0.99 16.97
N ALA A 156 -3.67 1.29 15.71
CA ALA A 156 -4.85 0.71 15.06
C ALA A 156 -4.78 -0.82 14.95
N TYR A 157 -3.60 -1.37 14.66
CA TYR A 157 -3.44 -2.83 14.55
C TYR A 157 -3.64 -3.51 15.91
N TYR A 158 -2.94 -3.08 16.97
CA TYR A 158 -3.00 -3.76 18.27
C TYR A 158 -4.33 -3.54 18.99
N GLU A 159 -4.99 -2.40 18.80
CA GLU A 159 -6.36 -2.18 19.28
C GLU A 159 -7.34 -3.23 18.73
N HIS A 160 -7.13 -3.68 17.48
CA HIS A 160 -7.99 -4.66 16.80
C HIS A 160 -7.47 -6.10 16.88
N ALA A 161 -6.22 -6.30 17.28
CA ALA A 161 -5.59 -7.60 17.49
C ALA A 161 -4.78 -7.66 18.81
N PRO A 162 -5.43 -7.47 19.98
CA PRO A 162 -4.71 -7.38 21.26
C PRO A 162 -3.98 -8.67 21.63
N ARG A 163 -4.38 -9.81 21.05
CA ARG A 163 -3.71 -11.11 21.25
C ARG A 163 -2.35 -11.22 20.56
N GLU A 164 -2.05 -10.32 19.63
CA GLU A 164 -0.81 -10.30 18.85
C GLU A 164 0.26 -9.37 19.47
N GLU A 165 -0.04 -8.72 20.60
CA GLU A 165 0.87 -7.84 21.35
C GLU A 165 2.05 -8.60 21.99
N LEU A 166 1.90 -9.92 22.17
CA LEU A 166 2.86 -10.81 22.83
C LEU A 166 4.07 -11.21 21.94
#